data_AF-A0A7Z9WG03-F1
#
_entry.id   AF-A0A7Z9WG03-F1
#
_cell.length_a   1.000
_cell.length_b   1.000
_cell.length_c   1.000
_cell.angle_alpha   90.00
_cell.angle_beta   90.00
_cell.angle_gamma   90.00
#
_symmetry.space_group_name_H-M   'P 1'
#
loop_
_entity.id
_entity.type
_entity.pdbx_description
1 polymer ?
#
loop_
_entity_poly.entity_id
_entity_poly.type
_entity_poly.pdbx_seq_one_letter_code
_entity_poly.pdbx_strand_id
1 'polypeptide(L)' 'MNFKFLNKARQFLREVRTELKKVNWPSRKETIASTSVVIILVLLVAIFLGLIDLGLSKLVSRVMQ' A
#
# COMPACT_ATOMS: atom_id res chain seq x y z
N MET A 1 29.97 -19.00 -28.02
CA MET A 1 29.09 -18.23 -27.12
C MET A 1 29.18 -16.76 -27.51
N ASN A 2 28.08 -16.16 -27.99
CA ASN A 2 28.10 -14.90 -28.76
C ASN A 2 28.30 -13.66 -27.87
N PHE A 3 29.43 -12.96 -28.04
CA PHE A 3 29.74 -11.66 -27.41
C PHE A 3 28.66 -10.58 -27.63
N LYS A 4 27.85 -10.70 -28.70
CA LYS A 4 26.71 -9.80 -28.99
C LYS A 4 25.66 -9.78 -27.87
N PHE A 5 25.46 -10.88 -27.15
CA PHE A 5 24.46 -10.96 -26.09
C PHE A 5 24.88 -10.14 -24.85
N LEU A 6 26.17 -10.14 -24.53
CA LEU A 6 26.74 -9.41 -23.40
C LEU A 6 26.63 -7.89 -23.60
N ASN A 7 26.85 -7.41 -24.83
CA ASN A 7 26.67 -5.99 -25.16
C ASN A 7 25.20 -5.56 -25.13
N LYS A 8 24.26 -6.39 -25.61
CA LYS A 8 22.82 -6.11 -25.50
C LYS A 8 22.35 -6.02 -24.05
N ALA A 9 22.77 -6.96 -23.19
CA ALA A 9 22.43 -6.95 -21.77
C ALA A 9 22.96 -5.70 -21.05
N ARG A 10 24.19 -5.27 -21.36
CA ARG A 10 24.80 -4.05 -20.80
C ARG A 10 24.04 -2.78 -21.23
N GLN A 11 23.59 -2.73 -22.47
CA GLN A 11 22.76 -1.64 -22.98
C GLN A 11 21.39 -1.61 -22.27
N PHE A 12 20.74 -2.77 -22.15
CA PHE A 12 19.44 -2.89 -21.48
C PHE A 12 19.49 -2.46 -20.01
N LEU A 13 20.52 -2.86 -19.27
CA LEU A 13 20.71 -2.41 -17.88
C LEU A 13 20.95 -0.88 -17.78
N ARG A 14 21.61 -0.28 -18.77
CA ARG A 14 21.82 1.17 -18.83
C ARG A 14 20.51 1.92 -19.10
N GLU A 15 19.67 1.39 -19.98
CA GLU A 15 18.34 1.92 -20.27
C GLU A 15 17.41 1.80 -19.06
N VAL A 16 17.33 0.63 -18.42
CA VAL A 16 16.55 0.42 -17.17
C VAL A 16 17.00 1.37 -16.06
N ARG A 17 18.31 1.56 -15.86
CA ARG A 17 18.81 2.53 -14.87
C ARG A 17 18.40 3.98 -15.19
N THR A 18 18.25 4.31 -16.46
CA THR A 18 17.81 5.64 -16.90
C THR A 18 16.32 5.83 -16.66
N GLU A 19 15.50 4.83 -16.94
CA GLU A 19 14.05 4.86 -16.66
C GLU A 19 13.74 4.84 -15.15
N LEU A 20 14.49 4.05 -14.37
CA LEU A 20 14.36 4.02 -12.91
C LEU A 20 14.72 5.36 -12.25
N LYS A 21 15.52 6.22 -12.90
CA LYS A 21 15.78 7.59 -12.44
C LYS A 21 14.62 8.55 -12.70
N LYS A 22 13.71 8.22 -13.62
CA LYS A 22 12.47 8.99 -13.87
C LYS A 22 11.36 8.61 -12.89
N VAL A 23 11.52 7.52 -12.14
CA VAL A 23 10.63 7.19 -11.03
C VAL A 23 10.79 8.27 -9.97
N ASN A 24 9.77 9.12 -9.85
CA ASN A 24 9.63 10.04 -8.74
C ASN A 24 9.39 9.22 -7.48
N TRP A 25 10.47 8.86 -6.80
CA TRP A 25 10.38 8.31 -5.46
C TRP A 25 9.77 9.38 -4.56
N PRO A 26 8.64 9.06 -3.90
CA PRO A 26 7.97 10.02 -3.04
C PRO A 26 8.94 10.49 -1.96
N SER A 27 8.96 11.79 -1.69
CA SER A 27 9.77 12.30 -0.59
C SER A 27 9.25 11.72 0.73
N ARG A 28 10.13 11.52 1.72
CA ARG A 28 9.73 10.97 3.04
C ARG A 28 8.53 11.70 3.65
N LYS A 29 8.38 13.00 3.38
CA LYS A 29 7.25 13.82 3.84
C LYS A 29 5.93 13.43 3.19
N GLU A 30 5.95 13.14 1.89
CA GLU A 30 4.77 12.74 1.13
C GLU A 30 4.31 11.33 1.49
N THR A 31 5.27 10.40 1.69
CA THR A 31 4.97 9.06 2.21
C THR A 31 4.29 9.15 3.57
N ILE A 32 4.82 9.94 4.51
CA ILE A 32 4.24 10.10 5.84
C ILE A 32 2.84 10.75 5.77
N ALA A 33 2.64 11.75 4.90
CA ALA A 33 1.34 12.38 4.73
C ALA A 33 0.29 11.37 4.22
N SER A 34 0.64 10.59 3.19
CA SER A 34 -0.25 9.59 2.61
C SER A 34 -0.59 8.47 3.60
N THR A 35 0.38 7.96 4.38
CA THR A 35 0.12 6.92 5.39
C THR A 35 -0.69 7.45 6.58
N SER A 36 -0.49 8.70 6.99
CA SER A 36 -1.25 9.32 8.08
C SER A 36 -2.75 9.37 7.79
N VAL A 37 -3.12 9.73 6.55
CA VAL A 37 -4.53 9.74 6.11
C VAL A 37 -5.13 8.34 6.17
N VAL A 38 -4.40 7.33 5.69
CA VAL A 38 -4.86 5.93 5.72
C VAL A 38 -5.06 5.44 7.16
N ILE A 39 -4.15 5.78 8.08
CA ILE A 39 -4.28 5.41 9.49
C ILE A 39 -5.57 5.98 10.11
N ILE A 40 -5.85 7.27 9.87
CA ILE A 40 -7.06 7.92 10.39
C ILE A 40 -8.32 7.25 9.81
N LEU A 41 -8.34 6.99 8.50
CA LEU A 41 -9.45 6.33 7.84
C LEU A 41 -9.71 4.93 8.41
N VAL A 42 -8.67 4.12 8.57
CA VAL A 42 -8.77 2.77 9.14
C VAL A 42 -9.27 2.82 10.58
N LEU A 43 -8.79 3.78 11.39
CA LEU A 43 -9.24 3.94 12.77
C LEU A 43 -10.75 4.26 12.84
N LEU A 44 -11.23 5.15 11.98
CA LEU A 44 -12.66 5.50 11.91
C LEU A 44 -13.52 4.29 11.52
N VAL A 45 -13.11 3.55 10.50
CA VAL A 45 -13.83 2.34 10.05
C VAL A 45 -13.82 1.27 11.15
N ALA A 46 -12.69 1.05 11.82
CA ALA A 46 -12.58 0.08 12.90
C ALA A 46 -13.50 0.41 14.07
N ILE A 47 -13.58 1.69 14.48
CA ILE A 47 -14.51 2.13 15.53
C ILE A 47 -15.96 1.92 15.09
N PHE A 48 -16.30 2.32 13.86
CA PHE A 48 -17.66 2.18 13.35
C PHE A 48 -18.12 0.71 13.30
N LEU A 49 -17.30 -0.17 12.73
CA LEU A 49 -17.60 -1.61 12.69
C LEU A 49 -17.67 -2.19 14.10
N GLY A 50 -16.71 -1.86 14.98
CA GLY A 50 -16.73 -2.34 16.36
C GLY A 50 -17.98 -1.92 17.14
N LEU A 51 -18.50 -0.70 16.93
CA LEU A 51 -19.77 -0.26 17.52
C LEU A 51 -20.96 -1.08 17.00
N ILE A 52 -21.00 -1.35 15.70
CA ILE A 52 -22.04 -2.16 15.07
C ILE A 52 -21.98 -3.59 15.60
N ASP A 53 -20.80 -4.20 15.65
CA ASP A 53 -20.60 -5.57 16.12
C ASP A 53 -21.04 -5.73 17.57
N LEU A 54 -20.71 -4.75 18.44
CA LEU A 54 -21.17 -4.73 19.84
C LEU A 54 -22.69 -4.54 19.94
N GLY A 55 -23.29 -3.70 19.09
CA GLY A 55 -24.73 -3.49 19.03
C GLY A 55 -25.47 -4.75 18.59
N LEU A 56 -25.04 -5.36 17.49
CA LEU A 56 -25.61 -6.61 16.97
C LEU A 56 -25.43 -7.76 17.96
N SER A 57 -24.25 -7.93 18.55
CA SER A 57 -24.00 -9.02 19.50
C SER A 57 -24.95 -8.95 20.70
N LYS A 58 -25.21 -7.75 21.23
CA LYS A 58 -26.19 -7.53 22.30
C LYS A 58 -27.62 -7.81 21.84
N LEU A 59 -27.98 -7.40 20.62
CA LEU A 59 -29.32 -7.61 20.06
C LEU A 59 -29.61 -9.10 19.82
N VAL A 60 -28.66 -9.81 19.20
CA VAL A 60 -28.73 -11.26 18.97
C VAL A 60 -28.82 -12.00 20.30
N SER A 61 -28.01 -11.64 21.30
CA SER A 61 -28.09 -12.23 22.63
C SER A 61 -29.44 -12.03 23.31
N ARG A 62 -30.16 -10.92 23.05
CA ARG A 62 -31.51 -10.72 23.58
C ARG A 62 -32.59 -11.47 22.83
N VAL A 63 -32.41 -11.71 21.54
CA VAL A 63 -33.38 -12.45 20.71
C VAL A 63 -33.30 -13.95 20.94
N MET A 64 -32.11 -14.46 21.28
CA MET A 64 -31.86 -15.89 21.50
C MET A 64 -32.10 -16.35 22.95
N GLN A 65 -32.43 -15.43 23.86
CA GLN A 65 -32.98 -15.72 25.19
C GLN A 65 -34.50 -15.90 25.12
#